data_AF-A0A517ZF30-F1
#
_entry.id   AF-A0A517ZF30-F1
#
_cell.length_a   1.000
_cell.length_b   1.000
_cell.length_c   1.000
_cell.angle_alpha   90.00
_cell.angle_beta   90.00
_cell.angle_gamma   90.00
#
_symmetry.space_group_name_H-M   'P 1'
#
loop_
_entity.id
_entity.type
_entity.pdbx_description
1 polymer ?
#
loop_
_entity_poly.entity_id
_entity_poly.type
_entity_poly.pdbx_seq_one_letter_code
_entity_poly.pdbx_strand_id
1 'polypeptide(L)'
;MKIQFLSVCLVILAGCNGQDGASTVEAPESDPAATASSEAEMTLTPAESAEALAAAYEDAFERGDTAAIESMVYWDDIPADHRDWTLRAIFNVRYADGANGKIENAEVVDPLESWAGSDAYTLPPVKMLSGQYTGDGGGGDLRIPIGELEGQYYFSARRPAG
;
A
#
# COMPACT_ATOMS: atom_id res chain seq x y z
N MET A 1 -26.14 -10.11 -0.05
CA MET A 1 -26.11 -8.64 -0.20
C MET A 1 -24.87 -8.33 -1.04
N LYS A 2 -25.03 -7.83 -2.28
CA LYS A 2 -23.93 -7.55 -3.21
C LYS A 2 -23.46 -6.11 -2.98
N ILE A 3 -22.23 -5.92 -2.51
CA ILE A 3 -21.60 -4.60 -2.37
C ILE A 3 -20.71 -4.44 -3.61
N GLN A 4 -21.06 -3.49 -4.46
CA GLN A 4 -20.25 -3.12 -5.62
C GLN A 4 -19.14 -2.18 -5.14
N PHE A 5 -17.90 -2.59 -5.35
CA PHE A 5 -16.72 -1.75 -5.19
C PHE A 5 -16.72 -0.70 -6.30
N LEU A 6 -16.89 0.57 -5.92
CA LEU A 6 -16.70 1.71 -6.81
C LEU A 6 -15.21 2.06 -6.79
N SER A 7 -14.51 1.76 -7.88
CA SER A 7 -13.14 2.21 -8.10
C SER A 7 -13.15 3.72 -8.34
N VAL A 8 -12.53 4.49 -7.45
CA VAL A 8 -12.34 5.93 -7.61
C VAL A 8 -10.94 6.15 -8.20
N CYS A 9 -10.88 6.34 -9.51
CA CYS A 9 -9.68 6.84 -10.17
C CYS A 9 -9.54 8.34 -9.86
N LEU A 10 -8.53 8.68 -9.06
CA LEU A 10 -8.09 10.05 -8.82
C LEU A 10 -7.28 10.52 -10.04
N VAL A 11 -7.87 11.37 -10.89
CA VAL A 11 -7.15 12.05 -11.98
C VAL A 11 -6.88 13.49 -11.53
N ILE A 12 -5.61 13.81 -11.26
CA ILE A 12 -5.16 15.20 -11.09
C ILE A 12 -4.71 15.71 -12.45
N LEU A 13 -5.55 16.51 -13.10
CA LEU A 13 -5.16 17.31 -14.27
C LEU A 13 -4.73 18.70 -13.80
N ALA A 14 -3.41 18.91 -13.72
CA ALA A 14 -2.81 20.25 -13.77
C ALA A 14 -2.65 20.63 -15.24
N GLY A 15 -3.38 21.64 -15.71
CA GLY A 15 -3.29 22.13 -17.08
C GLY A 15 -3.52 23.65 -17.12
N CYS A 16 -2.45 24.37 -17.37
CA CYS A 16 -2.38 25.82 -17.51
C CYS A 16 -3.24 26.32 -18.70
N ASN A 17 -4.10 27.30 -18.48
CA ASN A 17 -4.78 28.03 -19.56
C ASN A 17 -4.06 29.34 -19.85
N GLY A 18 -3.44 29.41 -21.03
CA GLY A 18 -2.87 30.60 -21.63
C GLY A 18 -3.52 30.90 -22.98
N GLN A 19 -4.06 32.12 -23.08
CA GLN A 19 -4.10 32.99 -24.27
C GLN A 19 -4.83 32.54 -25.56
N ASP A 20 -6.02 33.11 -25.76
CA ASP A 20 -6.69 33.24 -27.06
C ASP A 20 -6.13 34.40 -27.89
N GLY A 21 -5.96 34.19 -29.20
CA GLY A 21 -5.54 35.22 -30.16
C GLY A 21 -5.41 34.72 -31.60
N ALA A 22 -6.57 34.51 -32.23
CA ALA A 22 -6.87 34.18 -33.63
C ALA A 22 -5.84 34.52 -34.75
N SER A 23 -5.67 33.56 -35.68
CA SER A 23 -5.70 33.82 -37.13
C SER A 23 -5.90 32.53 -37.95
N THR A 24 -6.87 32.62 -38.87
CA THR A 24 -7.23 31.73 -39.98
C THR A 24 -6.09 31.49 -40.97
N VAL A 25 -5.83 30.23 -41.37
CA VAL A 25 -5.37 29.81 -42.71
C VAL A 25 -5.85 28.36 -43.01
N GLU A 26 -6.15 28.12 -44.29
CA GLU A 26 -6.78 26.97 -44.95
C GLU A 26 -6.14 25.57 -44.77
N ALA A 27 -6.97 24.56 -45.06
CA ALA A 27 -6.67 23.12 -45.04
C ALA A 27 -5.56 22.70 -46.04
N PRO A 28 -4.85 21.61 -45.74
CA PRO A 28 -5.03 20.42 -46.57
C PRO A 28 -5.18 19.11 -45.77
N GLU A 29 -5.84 18.16 -46.41
CA GLU A 29 -6.03 16.77 -45.99
C GLU A 29 -4.69 16.12 -45.61
N SER A 30 -4.62 15.56 -44.40
CA SER A 30 -3.63 14.56 -44.00
C SER A 30 -4.23 13.74 -42.85
N ASP A 31 -4.12 12.43 -42.99
CA ASP A 31 -4.56 11.36 -42.09
C ASP A 31 -4.64 11.74 -40.61
N PRO A 32 -5.66 11.28 -39.87
CA PRO A 32 -5.54 11.22 -38.42
C PRO A 32 -4.50 10.15 -38.10
N ALA A 33 -3.24 10.56 -37.97
CA ALA A 33 -2.27 9.82 -37.20
C ALA A 33 -2.89 9.63 -35.81
N ALA A 34 -3.42 8.43 -35.59
CA ALA A 34 -3.86 7.97 -34.30
C ALA A 34 -2.72 8.29 -33.33
N THR A 35 -2.95 9.28 -32.48
CA THR A 35 -2.12 9.50 -31.32
C THR A 35 -2.47 8.32 -30.41
N ALA A 36 -1.85 7.17 -30.68
CA ALA A 36 -1.77 6.07 -29.74
C ALA A 36 -0.90 6.62 -28.61
N SER A 37 -1.59 7.26 -27.65
CA SER A 37 -1.07 7.46 -26.32
C SER A 37 -0.91 6.06 -25.76
N SER A 38 0.25 5.45 -26.00
CA SER A 38 0.67 4.27 -25.25
C SER A 38 0.83 4.72 -23.82
N GLU A 39 -0.27 4.65 -23.05
CA GLU A 39 -0.22 4.45 -21.62
C GLU A 39 0.59 3.16 -21.42
N ALA A 40 1.90 3.32 -21.30
CA ALA A 40 2.76 2.25 -20.85
C ALA A 40 2.27 1.91 -19.44
N GLU A 41 1.52 0.82 -19.30
CA GLU A 41 1.33 0.13 -18.03
C GLU A 41 2.73 -0.15 -17.47
N MET A 42 3.22 0.76 -16.62
CA MET A 42 4.40 0.49 -15.81
C MET A 42 4.01 -0.59 -14.81
N THR A 43 4.21 -1.84 -15.21
CA THR A 43 4.16 -2.96 -14.28
C THR A 43 5.38 -2.83 -13.37
N LEU A 44 5.15 -2.49 -12.10
CA LEU A 44 6.22 -2.48 -11.10
C LEU A 44 6.80 -3.89 -10.98
N THR A 45 8.10 -3.98 -10.74
CA THR A 45 8.71 -5.24 -10.33
C THR A 45 8.15 -5.68 -8.97
N PRO A 46 8.25 -6.97 -8.61
CA PRO A 46 7.79 -7.44 -7.31
C PRO A 46 8.49 -6.73 -6.13
N ALA A 47 9.78 -6.39 -6.27
CA ALA A 47 10.51 -5.61 -5.28
C ALA A 47 9.95 -4.19 -5.11
N GLU A 48 9.74 -3.48 -6.23
CA GLU A 48 9.15 -2.13 -6.22
C GLU A 48 7.71 -2.15 -5.67
N SER A 49 6.96 -3.23 -5.88
CA SER A 49 5.61 -3.38 -5.34
C SER A 49 5.60 -3.54 -3.82
N ALA A 50 6.55 -4.29 -3.26
CA ALA A 50 6.71 -4.43 -1.81
C ALA A 50 7.20 -3.12 -1.16
N GLU A 51 8.10 -2.39 -1.81
CA GLU A 51 8.55 -1.06 -1.37
C GLU A 51 7.41 -0.03 -1.42
N ALA A 52 6.56 -0.08 -2.45
CA ALA A 52 5.38 0.77 -2.54
C ALA A 52 4.38 0.49 -1.40
N LEU A 53 4.16 -0.77 -1.04
CA LEU A 53 3.34 -1.14 0.12
C LEU A 53 3.93 -0.60 1.43
N ALA A 54 5.24 -0.70 1.61
CA ALA A 54 5.95 -0.17 2.78
C ALA A 54 5.81 1.35 2.91
N ALA A 55 6.02 2.08 1.80
CA ALA A 55 5.87 3.53 1.77
C ALA A 55 4.42 3.97 2.04
N ALA A 56 3.44 3.25 1.50
CA ALA A 56 2.03 3.52 1.76
C ALA A 56 1.67 3.31 3.24
N TYR A 57 2.23 2.28 3.86
CA TYR A 57 2.04 2.02 5.28
C TYR A 57 2.67 3.09 6.17
N GLU A 58 3.87 3.55 5.85
CA GLU A 58 4.52 4.65 6.57
C GLU A 58 3.69 5.93 6.52
N ASP A 59 3.24 6.34 5.35
CA ASP A 59 2.35 7.50 5.19
C ASP A 59 1.04 7.34 5.99
N ALA A 60 0.39 6.18 5.89
CA ALA A 60 -0.85 5.91 6.61
C ALA A 60 -0.64 5.90 8.13
N PHE A 61 0.48 5.36 8.61
CA PHE A 61 0.85 5.32 10.03
C PHE A 61 1.07 6.72 10.59
N GLU A 62 1.84 7.56 9.90
CA GLU A 62 2.11 8.92 10.34
C GLU A 62 0.88 9.83 10.30
N ARG A 63 -0.05 9.58 9.36
CA ARG A 63 -1.35 10.29 9.30
C ARG A 63 -2.38 9.77 10.31
N GLY A 64 -2.13 8.65 10.99
CA GLY A 64 -3.11 7.99 11.84
C GLY A 64 -4.28 7.37 11.08
N ASP A 65 -4.09 7.02 9.80
CA ASP A 65 -5.10 6.47 8.91
C ASP A 65 -5.23 4.95 9.09
N THR A 66 -5.87 4.55 10.17
CA THR A 66 -6.01 3.13 10.55
C THR A 66 -6.82 2.32 9.53
N ALA A 67 -7.75 2.96 8.82
CA ALA A 67 -8.53 2.32 7.76
C ALA A 67 -7.66 2.02 6.53
N ALA A 68 -6.76 2.94 6.15
CA ALA A 68 -5.78 2.68 5.10
C ALA A 68 -4.87 1.51 5.48
N ILE A 69 -4.35 1.49 6.71
CA ILE A 69 -3.54 0.37 7.22
C ILE A 69 -4.32 -0.95 7.15
N GLU A 70 -5.58 -0.97 7.61
CA GLU A 70 -6.41 -2.17 7.56
C GLU A 70 -6.58 -2.70 6.12
N SER A 71 -6.70 -1.81 5.14
CA SER A 71 -6.85 -2.19 3.72
C SER A 71 -5.59 -2.81 3.09
N MET A 72 -4.42 -2.60 3.69
CA MET A 72 -3.13 -3.15 3.23
C MET A 72 -2.88 -4.58 3.73
N VAL A 73 -3.73 -5.09 4.62
CA VAL A 73 -3.56 -6.40 5.24
C VAL A 73 -4.45 -7.44 4.57
N TYR A 74 -3.89 -8.61 4.28
CA TYR A 74 -4.67 -9.75 3.83
C TYR A 74 -5.28 -10.49 5.03
N TRP A 75 -6.59 -10.39 5.19
CA TRP A 75 -7.32 -10.84 6.39
C TRP A 75 -7.98 -12.22 6.30
N ASP A 76 -7.72 -12.98 5.24
CA ASP A 76 -8.35 -14.28 5.06
C ASP A 76 -8.09 -15.20 6.25
N ASP A 77 -9.12 -15.95 6.66
CA ASP A 77 -9.10 -16.79 7.87
C ASP A 77 -8.80 -16.06 9.21
N ILE A 78 -8.82 -14.71 9.26
CA ILE A 78 -8.70 -13.95 10.52
C ILE A 78 -10.10 -13.51 11.01
N PRO A 79 -10.55 -14.01 12.17
CA PRO A 79 -11.80 -13.59 12.81
C PRO A 79 -11.82 -12.08 13.05
N ALA A 80 -12.98 -11.44 12.86
CA ALA A 80 -13.12 -9.99 12.97
C ALA A 80 -12.71 -9.45 14.36
N ASP A 81 -12.98 -10.21 15.43
CA ASP A 81 -12.59 -9.89 16.81
C ASP A 81 -11.08 -10.00 17.04
N HIS A 82 -10.34 -10.74 16.21
CA HIS A 82 -8.88 -10.80 16.25
C HIS A 82 -8.22 -9.65 15.48
N ARG A 83 -8.90 -9.05 14.49
CA ARG A 83 -8.34 -7.98 13.64
C ARG A 83 -7.96 -6.73 14.42
N ASP A 84 -8.79 -6.28 15.37
CA ASP A 84 -8.47 -5.13 16.23
C ASP A 84 -7.17 -5.38 17.01
N TRP A 85 -7.04 -6.56 17.62
CA TRP A 85 -5.83 -6.93 18.32
C TRP A 85 -4.62 -6.98 17.38
N THR A 86 -4.76 -7.57 16.18
CA THR A 86 -3.68 -7.61 15.19
C THR A 86 -3.23 -6.22 14.77
N LEU A 87 -4.17 -5.32 14.45
CA LEU A 87 -3.86 -3.93 14.10
C LEU A 87 -3.09 -3.24 15.24
N ARG A 88 -3.54 -3.40 16.49
CA ARG A 88 -2.94 -2.71 17.64
C ARG A 88 -1.62 -3.31 18.09
N ALA A 89 -1.43 -4.62 17.95
CA ALA A 89 -0.27 -5.35 18.46
C ALA A 89 0.84 -5.53 17.42
N ILE A 90 0.48 -5.76 16.15
CA ILE A 90 1.43 -6.07 15.08
C ILE A 90 1.69 -4.84 14.22
N PHE A 91 0.63 -4.17 13.78
CA PHE A 91 0.71 -2.93 12.99
C PHE A 91 0.84 -1.69 13.86
N ASN A 92 0.89 -1.86 15.19
CA ASN A 92 1.14 -0.79 16.15
C ASN A 92 0.23 0.43 15.98
N VAL A 93 -0.99 0.26 15.42
CA VAL A 93 -1.87 1.39 15.08
C VAL A 93 -2.29 2.22 16.29
N ARG A 94 -2.13 1.67 17.50
CA ARG A 94 -2.33 2.41 18.75
C ARG A 94 -1.40 3.62 18.92
N TYR A 95 -0.28 3.66 18.20
CA TYR A 95 0.64 4.81 18.17
C TYR A 95 0.38 5.71 16.95
N ALA A 96 -0.28 5.20 15.92
CA ALA A 96 -0.77 5.98 14.79
C ALA A 96 -2.02 6.79 15.19
N ASP A 97 -2.90 6.23 16.01
CA ASP A 97 -4.13 6.85 16.52
C ASP A 97 -3.77 8.08 17.39
N GLY A 98 -3.83 9.27 16.79
CA GLY A 98 -3.37 10.54 17.38
C GLY A 98 -2.28 11.28 16.60
N ALA A 99 -1.78 10.71 15.49
CA ALA A 99 -0.79 11.31 14.57
C ALA A 99 0.56 11.72 15.21
N ASN A 100 0.95 11.06 16.30
CA ASN A 100 2.24 11.27 16.97
C ASN A 100 3.22 10.11 16.73
N GLY A 101 2.77 9.06 16.04
CA GLY A 101 3.58 7.92 15.66
C GLY A 101 4.45 8.23 14.45
N LYS A 102 5.70 7.77 14.47
CA LYS A 102 6.64 7.90 13.35
C LYS A 102 7.31 6.56 13.08
N ILE A 103 7.53 6.25 11.80
CA ILE A 103 8.37 5.13 11.40
C ILE A 103 9.77 5.68 11.06
N GLU A 104 10.80 5.00 11.54
CA GLU A 104 12.19 5.37 11.32
C GLU A 104 12.93 4.20 10.69
N ASN A 105 13.64 4.49 9.58
CA ASN A 105 14.49 3.52 8.89
C ASN A 105 13.74 2.25 8.46
N ALA A 106 12.53 2.40 7.89
CA ALA A 106 11.81 1.28 7.31
C ALA A 106 12.46 0.80 6.01
N GLU A 107 12.67 -0.50 5.89
CA GLU A 107 13.23 -1.16 4.73
C GLU A 107 12.51 -2.49 4.45
N VAL A 108 12.40 -2.83 3.17
CA VAL A 108 11.91 -4.13 2.74
C VAL A 108 13.09 -5.08 2.62
N VAL A 109 13.11 -6.10 3.46
CA VAL A 109 14.18 -7.11 3.52
C VAL A 109 13.63 -8.51 3.23
N ASP A 110 14.53 -9.45 2.98
CA ASP A 110 14.16 -10.86 2.88
C ASP A 110 13.68 -11.39 4.26
N PRO A 111 12.71 -12.33 4.28
CA PRO A 111 12.17 -12.86 5.52
C PRO A 111 13.25 -13.61 6.31
N LEU A 112 13.21 -13.49 7.64
CA LEU A 112 14.11 -14.24 8.51
C LEU A 112 13.79 -15.73 8.44
N GLU A 113 14.82 -16.58 8.32
CA GLU A 113 14.68 -18.04 8.26
C GLU A 113 13.94 -18.66 9.47
N SER A 114 13.83 -17.92 10.58
CA SER A 114 13.26 -18.38 11.85
C SER A 114 11.79 -18.07 12.05
N TRP A 115 11.09 -17.49 11.06
CA TRP A 115 9.66 -17.25 11.22
C TRP A 115 8.90 -18.57 11.26
N ALA A 116 8.06 -18.69 12.30
CA ALA A 116 7.12 -19.79 12.47
C ALA A 116 6.50 -20.11 11.11
N GLY A 117 6.35 -21.42 10.82
CA GLY A 117 6.05 -21.95 9.48
C GLY A 117 5.13 -21.05 8.66
N SER A 118 5.38 -20.96 7.35
CA SER A 118 4.62 -20.10 6.44
C SER A 118 3.09 -20.30 6.51
N ASP A 119 2.64 -21.43 7.06
CA ASP A 119 1.25 -21.77 7.38
C ASP A 119 0.65 -20.98 8.58
N ALA A 120 1.48 -20.38 9.42
CA ALA A 120 1.07 -19.50 10.51
C ALA A 120 0.57 -18.13 10.05
N TYR A 121 0.68 -17.81 8.75
CA TYR A 121 0.41 -16.49 8.18
C TYR A 121 -0.62 -16.55 7.06
N THR A 122 -1.53 -15.57 6.99
CA THR A 122 -2.61 -15.51 5.99
C THR A 122 -2.11 -15.67 4.55
N LEU A 123 -0.92 -15.15 4.26
CA LEU A 123 -0.12 -15.44 3.08
C LEU A 123 1.29 -15.92 3.51
N PRO A 124 1.93 -16.83 2.77
CA PRO A 124 3.34 -17.14 2.97
C PRO A 124 4.21 -15.88 2.87
N PRO A 125 5.00 -15.53 3.89
CA PRO A 125 5.85 -14.34 3.83
C PRO A 125 6.97 -14.52 2.79
N VAL A 126 7.07 -13.58 1.86
CA VAL A 126 8.14 -13.52 0.83
C VAL A 126 9.08 -12.35 1.04
N LYS A 127 8.64 -11.33 1.80
CA LYS A 127 9.39 -10.16 2.24
C LYS A 127 9.01 -9.79 3.67
N MET A 128 9.77 -8.88 4.27
CA MET A 128 9.49 -8.31 5.58
C MET A 128 9.71 -6.80 5.54
N LEU A 129 8.76 -6.05 6.09
CA LEU A 129 9.03 -4.67 6.48
C LEU A 129 9.76 -4.69 7.83
N SER A 130 11.00 -4.21 7.82
CA SER A 130 11.86 -4.08 8.99
C SER A 130 12.12 -2.61 9.26
N GLY A 131 12.18 -2.21 10.52
CA GLY A 131 12.48 -0.83 10.89
C GLY A 131 12.23 -0.57 12.36
N GLN A 132 12.08 0.70 12.71
CA GLN A 132 11.72 1.13 14.06
C GLN A 132 10.49 2.02 13.98
N TYR A 133 9.67 2.03 15.03
CA TYR A 133 8.64 3.05 15.20
C TYR A 133 8.80 3.72 16.55
N THR A 134 8.35 4.97 16.62
CA THR A 134 8.30 5.77 17.84
C THR A 134 6.91 6.37 18.01
N GLY A 135 6.51 6.68 19.23
CA GLY A 135 5.27 7.37 19.53
C GLY A 135 5.16 7.69 21.02
N ASP A 136 4.08 8.36 21.39
CA ASP A 136 3.78 8.63 22.80
C ASP A 136 3.61 7.31 23.56
N GLY A 137 4.39 7.14 24.63
CA GLY A 137 4.41 5.89 25.40
C GLY A 137 5.45 4.86 24.93
N GLY A 138 6.31 5.20 23.96
CA GLY A 138 7.51 4.44 23.62
C GLY A 138 7.65 4.11 22.13
N GLY A 139 8.66 3.31 21.81
CA GLY A 139 8.93 2.82 20.47
C GLY A 139 9.28 1.34 20.48
N GLY A 140 9.47 0.78 19.29
CA GLY A 140 9.82 -0.63 19.14
C GLY A 140 10.29 -0.99 17.75
N ASP A 141 10.66 -2.26 17.61
CA ASP A 141 11.01 -2.84 16.32
C ASP A 141 9.75 -3.06 15.49
N LEU A 142 9.87 -2.77 14.20
CA LEU A 142 8.89 -3.12 13.20
C LEU A 142 9.35 -4.39 12.48
N ARG A 143 8.49 -5.41 12.47
CA ARG A 143 8.74 -6.70 11.81
C ARG A 143 7.44 -7.23 11.24
N ILE A 144 7.05 -6.71 10.08
CA ILE A 144 5.73 -6.98 9.52
C ILE A 144 5.86 -7.91 8.29
N PRO A 145 5.17 -9.06 8.28
CA PRO A 145 5.21 -9.99 7.15
C PRO A 145 4.63 -9.36 5.90
N ILE A 146 5.25 -9.60 4.74
CA ILE A 146 4.66 -9.27 3.44
C ILE A 146 4.56 -10.55 2.62
N GLY A 147 3.33 -10.87 2.18
CA GLY A 147 3.03 -11.97 1.27
C GLY A 147 2.61 -11.45 -0.10
N GLU A 148 2.62 -12.35 -1.09
CA GLU A 148 2.17 -12.07 -2.45
C GLU A 148 0.92 -12.90 -2.78
N LEU A 149 -0.07 -12.27 -3.41
CA LEU A 149 -1.24 -12.91 -3.97
C LEU A 149 -1.50 -12.34 -5.37
N GLU A 150 -1.43 -13.20 -6.39
CA GLU A 150 -1.71 -12.84 -7.79
C GLU A 150 -0.89 -11.64 -8.32
N GLY A 151 0.38 -11.53 -7.91
CA GLY A 151 1.26 -10.43 -8.29
C GLY A 151 1.09 -9.15 -7.46
N GLN A 152 0.20 -9.16 -6.47
CA GLN A 152 0.00 -8.04 -5.54
C GLN A 152 0.53 -8.37 -4.15
N TYR A 153 1.17 -7.37 -3.52
CA TYR A 153 1.77 -7.49 -2.20
C TYR A 153 0.82 -6.98 -1.12
N TYR A 154 0.73 -7.73 -0.03
CA TYR A 154 -0.08 -7.39 1.15
C TYR A 154 0.70 -7.69 2.41
N PHE A 155 0.40 -6.98 3.50
CA PHE A 155 0.86 -7.45 4.79
C PHE A 155 0.12 -8.72 5.17
N SER A 156 0.87 -9.73 5.60
CA SER A 156 0.27 -10.96 6.07
C SER A 156 0.05 -10.90 7.58
N ALA A 157 -1.18 -11.21 8.00
CA ALA A 157 -1.49 -11.35 9.42
C ALA A 157 -1.09 -12.75 9.91
N ARG A 158 -0.72 -12.86 11.19
CA ARG A 158 -0.53 -14.16 11.84
C ARG A 158 -1.88 -14.74 12.21
N ARG A 159 -2.14 -15.99 11.83
CA ARG A 159 -3.33 -16.73 12.26
C ARG A 159 -3.30 -16.95 13.78
N PRO A 160 -4.42 -16.77 14.49
CA PRO A 160 -4.48 -17.12 15.90
C PRO A 160 -4.18 -18.61 16.09
N ALA A 161 -3.41 -18.95 17.13
CA ALA A 161 -3.23 -20.34 17.50
C ALA A 161 -4.59 -20.91 17.92
N GLY A 162 -5.02 -21.98 17.25
CA GLY A 162 -6.25 -22.72 17.59
C GLY A 162 -6.14 -23.50 18.88
#